data_AF-A0A376SB35-F1
#
_entry.id   AF-A0A376SB35-F1
#
_cell.length_a   1.000
_cell.length_b   1.000
_cell.length_c   1.000
_cell.angle_alpha   90.00
_cell.angle_beta   90.00
_cell.angle_gamma   90.00
#
_symmetry.space_group_name_H-M   'P 1'
#
loop_
_entity.id
_entity.type
_entity.pdbx_description
1 polymer ?
#
loop_
_entity_poly.entity_id
_entity_poly.type
_entity_poly.pdbx_seq_one_letter_code
_entity_poly.pdbx_strand_id
1 'polypeptide(L)' 'MLSGQPFLTARGKLVDAVVNAVEHYNEIKPQLLTTGGTSDGRFIARMGAQVVETRAGQCHYS' A
#
# COMPACT_ATOMS: atom_id res chain seq x y z
N MET A 1 -15.89 17.03 -7.31
CA MET A 1 -15.03 16.03 -6.66
C MET A 1 -15.08 14.76 -7.50
N LEU A 2 -13.97 14.38 -8.13
CA LEU A 2 -13.90 13.16 -8.95
C LEU A 2 -13.75 11.97 -7.98
N SER A 3 -14.87 11.32 -7.66
CA SER A 3 -14.87 10.11 -6.83
C SER A 3 -14.05 9.03 -7.54
N GLY A 4 -12.81 8.84 -7.12
CA GLY A 4 -11.94 7.78 -7.62
C GLY A 4 -12.53 6.44 -7.23
N GLN A 5 -12.74 5.55 -8.21
CA GLN A 5 -13.22 4.21 -7.91
C GLN A 5 -12.23 3.53 -6.94
N PRO A 6 -12.72 3.00 -5.80
CA PRO A 6 -11.87 2.27 -4.89
C PRO A 6 -11.28 1.06 -5.64
N PHE A 7 -9.96 0.90 -5.55
CA PHE A 7 -9.29 -0.28 -6.05
C PHE A 7 -8.71 -1.04 -4.85
N LEU A 8 -8.83 -2.36 -4.90
CA LEU A 8 -8.26 -3.24 -3.90
C LEU A 8 -7.17 -4.06 -4.58
N THR A 9 -5.92 -3.83 -4.18
CA THR A 9 -4.84 -4.74 -4.60
C THR A 9 -4.99 -6.02 -3.79
N ALA A 10 -5.35 -7.12 -4.46
CA ALA A 10 -5.32 -8.44 -3.83
C ALA A 10 -3.90 -8.74 -3.32
N ARG A 11 -3.80 -9.36 -2.14
CA ARG A 11 -2.51 -9.74 -1.57
C ARG A 11 -1.75 -10.64 -2.56
N GLY A 12 -0.45 -10.39 -2.75
CA GLY A 12 0.38 -11.12 -3.69
C GLY A 12 1.83 -10.66 -3.66
N LYS A 13 2.65 -11.16 -4.60
CA LYS A 13 4.11 -11.03 -4.59
C LYS A 13 4.64 -9.61 -4.32
N LEU A 14 3.98 -8.58 -4.86
CA LEU A 14 4.40 -7.19 -4.62
C LEU A 14 4.18 -6.77 -3.17
N VAL A 15 3.02 -7.11 -2.60
CA VAL A 15 2.70 -6.82 -1.20
C VAL A 15 3.70 -7.52 -0.27
N ASP A 16 3.97 -8.80 -0.52
CA ASP A 16 4.91 -9.57 0.31
C ASP A 16 6.34 -9.01 0.22
N ALA A 17 6.78 -8.64 -0.98
CA ALA A 17 8.11 -8.04 -1.18
C ALA A 17 8.26 -6.70 -0.44
N VAL A 18 7.24 -5.83 -0.49
CA VAL A 18 7.25 -4.55 0.22
C VAL A 18 7.22 -4.75 1.73
N VAL A 19 6.37 -5.67 2.22
CA VAL A 19 6.30 -6.01 3.65
C VAL A 19 7.66 -6.50 4.16
N ASN A 20 8.28 -7.45 3.44
CA ASN A 20 9.58 -8.00 3.82
C ASN A 20 10.68 -6.94 3.80
N ALA A 21 10.70 -6.05 2.79
CA ALA A 21 11.70 -4.99 2.71
C ALA A 21 11.55 -3.98 3.87
N VAL A 22 10.31 -3.56 4.17
CA VAL A 22 10.04 -2.64 5.27
C VAL A 22 10.38 -3.28 6.62
N GLU A 23 9.98 -4.53 6.84
CA GLU A 23 10.28 -5.28 8.06
C GLU A 23 11.78 -5.51 8.24
N HIS A 24 12.53 -5.79 7.17
CA HIS A 24 13.97 -5.99 7.23
C HIS A 24 14.75 -4.75 7.66
N TYR A 25 14.38 -3.56 7.18
CA TYR A 25 15.12 -2.33 7.48
C TYR A 25 14.60 -1.56 8.69
N ASN A 26 13.31 -1.68 9.01
CA ASN A 26 12.69 -0.92 10.11
C ASN A 26 12.41 -1.79 11.34
N GLU A 27 12.60 -3.11 11.24
CA GLU A 27 12.26 -4.09 12.29
C GLU A 27 10.79 -4.01 12.74
N ILE A 28 9.95 -3.39 11.92
CA ILE A 28 8.53 -3.15 12.18
C ILE A 28 7.74 -3.74 11.01
N LYS A 29 6.79 -4.61 11.33
CA LYS A 29 5.85 -5.12 10.34
C LYS A 29 4.86 -4.01 9.94
N PRO A 30 4.84 -3.59 8.67
CA PRO A 30 3.94 -2.53 8.23
C PRO A 30 2.47 -2.98 8.32
N GLN A 31 1.59 -2.04 8.66
CA GLN A 31 0.15 -2.24 8.60
C GLN A 31 -0.35 -2.05 7.17
N LEU A 32 -1.08 -3.05 6.66
CA LEU A 32 -1.72 -2.97 5.34
C LEU A 32 -3.06 -2.27 5.48
N LEU A 33 -3.12 -1.00 5.09
CA LEU A 33 -4.31 -0.16 5.20
C LEU A 33 -4.91 0.15 3.84
N THR A 34 -6.22 0.07 3.74
CA THR A 34 -7.01 0.61 2.61
C THR A 34 -7.69 1.92 3.00
N THR A 35 -7.39 2.43 4.19
CA THR A 35 -7.94 3.67 4.74
C THR A 35 -7.11 4.86 4.26
N GLY A 36 -7.76 5.87 3.70
CA GLY A 36 -7.09 7.07 3.17
C GLY A 36 -7.88 7.72 2.04
N GLY A 37 -7.28 8.74 1.40
CA GLY A 37 -7.81 9.34 0.17
C GLY A 37 -7.54 8.50 -1.08
N THR A 38 -7.93 9.02 -2.25
CA THR A 38 -7.61 8.40 -3.55
C THR A 38 -6.22 8.83 -4.02
N SER A 39 -5.54 7.96 -4.76
CA SER A 39 -4.30 8.25 -5.47
C SER A 39 -4.39 7.86 -6.94
N ASP A 40 -3.33 8.10 -7.71
CA ASP A 40 -3.22 7.68 -9.12
C ASP A 40 -3.05 6.17 -9.31
N GLY A 41 -2.87 5.43 -8.20
CA GLY A 41 -2.93 3.96 -8.20
C GLY A 41 -4.21 3.41 -8.84
N ARG A 42 -5.32 4.17 -8.78
CA ARG A 42 -6.61 3.78 -9.41
C ARG A 42 -6.53 3.62 -10.93
N PHE A 43 -5.66 4.36 -11.60
CA PHE A 43 -5.47 4.23 -13.04
C PHE A 43 -4.57 3.04 -13.38
N ILE A 44 -3.53 2.84 -12.57
CA ILE A 44 -2.55 1.75 -12.74
C ILE A 44 -3.21 0.39 -12.47
N ALA A 45 -4.07 0.30 -11.45
CA ALA A 45 -4.79 -0.92 -11.11
C ALA A 45 -5.72 -1.40 -12.26
N ARG A 46 -6.25 -0.49 -13.08
CA ARG A 46 -7.07 -0.85 -14.25
C ARG A 46 -6.29 -1.59 -15.33
N MET A 47 -4.96 -1.52 -15.32
CA MET A 47 -4.09 -2.28 -16.21
C MET A 47 -3.84 -3.72 -15.71
N GLY A 48 -4.45 -4.14 -14.60
CA GLY A 48 -4.24 -5.45 -13.98
C GLY A 48 -2.97 -5.55 -13.12
N ALA A 49 -2.32 -4.42 -12.84
CA ALA A 49 -1.12 -4.37 -12.02
C ALA A 49 -1.44 -4.44 -10.51
N GLN A 50 -0.54 -5.04 -9.73
CA GLN A 50 -0.53 -4.87 -8.28
C GLN A 50 -0.01 -3.47 -7.95
N VAL A 51 -0.69 -2.75 -7.07
CA VAL A 51 -0.30 -1.39 -6.66
C VAL A 51 -0.20 -1.34 -5.14
N VAL A 52 0.95 -0.88 -4.63
CA VAL A 52 1.20 -0.67 -3.20
C VAL A 52 1.72 0.75 -3.01
N GLU A 53 1.25 1.43 -1.97
CA GLU A 53 1.73 2.76 -1.60
C GLU A 53 2.48 2.70 -0.29
N THR A 54 3.65 3.31 -0.26
CA THR A 54 4.46 3.48 0.96
C THR A 54 4.35 4.92 1.42
N ARG A 55 3.94 5.14 2.66
CA ARG A 55 3.94 6.47 3.30
C ARG A 55 4.92 6.45 4.47
N ALA A 56 5.68 7.53 4.62
CA ALA A 56 6.49 7.74 5.80
C ALA A 56 5.57 8.06 6.98
N GLY A 57 5.68 7.30 8.07
CA GLY A 57 4.95 7.55 9.32
C GLY A 57 3.84 6.54 9.60
N GLN A 58 4.21 5.45 10.27
CA GLN A 58 3.52 4.92 11.44
C GLN A 58 4.58 4.28 12.35
N CYS A 59 5.46 5.11 12.89
CA CYS A 59 6.34 4.72 13.98
C CYS A 59 5.57 4.97 15.28
N HIS A 60 4.87 3.96 15.79
CA HIS A 60 4.41 3.96 17.18
C HIS A 60 5.55 3.40 18.03
N TYR A 61 6.30 4.30 18.67
CA TYR A 61 7.09 4.00 19.86
C TYR A 61 6.33 4.61 21.04
N SER A 62 6.11 3.78 22.07
CA SER A 62 5.40 4.11 23.31
C SER A 62 6.09 5.18 24.15
#